data_AF-A0A534PZQ5-F1
#
_entry.id   AF-A0A534PZQ5-F1
#
_cell.length_a   1.000
_cell.length_b   1.000
_cell.length_c   1.000
_cell.angle_alpha   90.00
_cell.angle_beta   90.00
_cell.angle_gamma   90.00
#
_symmetry.space_group_name_H-M   'P 1'
#
loop_
_entity.id
_entity.type
_entity.pdbx_description
1 polymer ?
#
loop_
_entity_poly.entity_id
_entity_poly.type
_entity_poly.pdbx_seq_one_letter_code
_entity_poly.pdbx_strand_id
1 'polypeptide(L)'
;MVSYRRVSGRLHFRLHHMFARAHEPVMRALAGFTGRNRRAHGRAIDDYVRQHRELIKPAAPRAEPPLAPRGRVHDLADIYGAINARWFGNQIQARIGWGRRSAGGRRRSIKMGVYFHDHRIIRIHPALDDERVPRYFVEMVVFHEMLHQIFPPSADDDGRRTVHGPEFRAAERRFPGYERARAWEKAHLHLLLRQRS
;
A
#
# COMPACT_ATOMS: atom_id res chain seq x y z
N MET A 1 -3.54 -11.77 7.57
CA MET A 1 -2.49 -12.65 8.13
C MET A 1 -2.57 -12.69 9.65
N VAL A 2 -2.05 -11.71 10.39
CA VAL A 2 -2.17 -11.64 11.86
C VAL A 2 -2.39 -10.18 12.26
N SER A 3 -3.32 -9.92 13.17
CA SER A 3 -3.50 -8.61 13.80
C SER A 3 -4.01 -8.78 15.23
N TYR A 4 -3.78 -7.81 16.10
CA TYR A 4 -4.29 -7.86 17.47
C TYR A 4 -4.74 -6.48 17.96
N ARG A 5 -5.59 -6.48 18.98
CA ARG A 5 -5.97 -5.28 19.75
C ARG A 5 -6.05 -5.61 21.23
N ARG A 6 -5.79 -4.61 22.08
CA ARG A 6 -6.00 -4.70 23.53
C ARG A 6 -7.40 -4.18 23.86
N VAL A 7 -8.22 -4.98 24.53
CA VAL A 7 -9.58 -4.62 24.96
C VAL A 7 -9.72 -5.07 26.41
N SER A 8 -9.96 -4.12 27.33
CA SER A 8 -10.18 -4.39 28.76
C SER A 8 -9.15 -5.34 29.38
N GLY A 9 -7.85 -5.06 29.17
CA GLY A 9 -6.74 -5.89 29.69
C GLY A 9 -6.49 -7.21 28.95
N ARG A 10 -7.34 -7.58 27.98
CA ARG A 10 -7.20 -8.81 27.17
C ARG A 10 -6.63 -8.52 25.79
N LEU A 11 -5.91 -9.50 25.24
CA LEU A 11 -5.42 -9.47 23.86
C LEU A 11 -6.39 -10.23 22.95
N HIS A 12 -6.95 -9.53 21.97
CA HIS A 12 -7.79 -10.14 20.95
C HIS A 12 -6.99 -10.25 19.66
N PHE A 13 -6.76 -11.48 19.21
CA PHE A 13 -6.12 -11.75 17.94
C PHE A 13 -7.15 -11.99 16.84
N ARG A 14 -6.88 -11.48 15.64
CA ARG A 14 -7.51 -11.88 14.39
C ARG A 14 -6.44 -12.56 13.54
N LEU A 15 -6.59 -13.86 13.37
CA LEU A 15 -5.66 -14.73 12.66
C LEU A 15 -6.30 -15.21 11.36
N HIS A 16 -5.48 -15.42 10.33
CA HIS A 16 -5.91 -16.17 9.15
C HIS A 16 -6.13 -17.64 9.52
N HIS A 17 -7.06 -18.33 8.85
CA HIS A 17 -7.47 -19.70 9.21
C HIS A 17 -6.32 -20.73 9.17
N MET A 18 -5.26 -20.47 8.40
CA MET A 18 -4.06 -21.32 8.35
C MET A 18 -3.45 -21.58 9.75
N PHE A 19 -3.56 -20.63 10.68
CA PHE A 19 -2.99 -20.77 12.01
C PHE A 19 -3.80 -21.72 12.91
N ALA A 20 -4.96 -22.22 12.45
CA ALA A 20 -5.73 -23.23 13.20
C ALA A 20 -4.95 -24.55 13.36
N ARG A 21 -3.94 -24.80 12.51
CA ARG A 21 -3.06 -25.98 12.58
C ARG A 21 -1.63 -25.61 12.99
N ALA A 22 -1.41 -24.43 13.55
CA ALA A 22 -0.08 -23.99 13.92
C ALA A 22 0.48 -24.82 15.08
N HIS A 23 1.70 -25.34 14.91
CA HIS A 23 2.39 -26.06 15.96
C HIS A 23 2.79 -25.12 17.11
N GLU A 24 3.03 -25.70 18.28
CA GLU A 24 3.26 -24.98 19.54
C GLU A 24 4.32 -23.84 19.46
N PRO A 25 5.46 -23.98 18.74
CA PRO A 25 6.41 -22.87 18.57
C PRO A 25 5.81 -21.64 17.88
N VAL A 26 4.93 -21.84 16.90
CA VAL A 26 4.25 -20.76 16.16
C VAL A 26 3.16 -20.13 17.03
N MET A 27 2.44 -20.93 17.82
CA MET A 27 1.46 -20.43 18.79
C MET A 27 2.13 -19.59 19.89
N ARG A 28 3.30 -20.01 20.41
CA ARG A 28 4.13 -19.21 21.31
C ARG A 28 4.58 -17.91 20.65
N ALA A 29 4.97 -17.95 19.38
CA ALA A 29 5.34 -16.74 18.64
C ALA A 29 4.15 -15.78 18.46
N LEU A 30 2.96 -16.27 18.15
CA LEU A 30 1.74 -15.47 18.06
C LEU A 30 1.42 -14.76 19.39
N ALA A 31 1.50 -15.47 20.52
CA ALA A 31 1.31 -14.87 21.85
C ALA A 31 2.39 -13.81 22.16
N GLY A 32 3.67 -14.15 21.91
CA GLY A 32 4.82 -13.30 22.16
C GLY A 32 4.93 -12.07 21.25
N PHE A 33 4.26 -12.07 20.08
CA PHE A 33 4.22 -10.95 19.14
C PHE A 33 3.62 -9.64 19.74
N THR A 34 3.03 -9.74 20.93
CA THR A 34 2.41 -8.63 21.66
C THR A 34 3.29 -8.03 22.76
N GLY A 35 4.50 -8.58 22.98
CA GLY A 35 5.44 -8.23 24.04
C GLY A 35 6.84 -7.82 23.56
N ARG A 36 7.86 -8.01 24.42
CA ARG A 36 9.28 -7.80 24.07
C ARG A 36 9.73 -8.86 23.06
N ASN A 37 10.78 -8.57 22.30
CA ASN A 37 11.32 -9.48 21.28
C ASN A 37 10.41 -9.76 20.06
N ARG A 38 9.54 -8.80 19.73
CA ARG A 38 8.60 -8.84 18.59
C ARG A 38 9.24 -9.24 17.25
N ARG A 39 10.52 -8.92 17.04
CA ARG A 39 11.25 -9.27 15.80
C ARG A 39 11.43 -10.79 15.65
N ALA A 40 11.85 -11.48 16.70
CA ALA A 40 12.04 -12.94 16.68
C ALA A 40 10.70 -13.67 16.50
N HIS A 41 9.67 -13.24 17.23
CA HIS A 41 8.31 -13.77 17.07
C HIS A 41 7.73 -13.49 15.68
N GLY A 42 8.05 -12.34 15.08
CA GLY A 42 7.68 -12.01 13.71
C GLY A 42 8.27 -12.99 12.69
N ARG A 43 9.57 -13.32 12.79
CA ARG A 43 10.21 -14.29 11.88
C ARG A 43 9.52 -15.65 11.91
N ALA A 44 9.26 -16.20 13.10
CA ALA A 44 8.57 -17.48 13.23
C ALA A 44 7.15 -17.48 12.63
N ILE A 45 6.43 -16.36 12.73
CA ILE A 45 5.12 -16.19 12.07
C ILE A 45 5.30 -16.12 10.55
N ASP A 46 6.25 -15.33 10.05
CA ASP A 46 6.50 -15.13 8.63
C ASP A 46 6.95 -16.44 7.94
N ASP A 47 7.80 -17.24 8.59
CA ASP A 47 8.23 -18.54 8.08
C ASP A 47 7.08 -19.55 8.01
N TYR A 48 6.21 -19.58 9.02
CA TYR A 48 5.01 -20.41 8.99
C TYR A 48 4.08 -20.00 7.84
N VAL A 49 3.88 -18.70 7.62
CA VAL A 49 3.09 -18.18 6.49
C VAL A 49 3.70 -18.57 5.15
N ARG A 50 5.03 -18.53 5.04
CA ARG A 50 5.77 -18.90 3.83
C ARG A 50 5.58 -20.38 3.49
N GLN A 51 5.67 -21.25 4.50
CA GLN A 51 5.50 -22.70 4.37
C GLN A 51 4.07 -23.14 4.05
N HIS A 52 3.07 -22.32 4.41
CA HIS A 52 1.64 -22.64 4.26
C HIS A 52 0.93 -21.71 3.28
N ARG A 53 1.68 -21.15 2.32
CA ARG A 53 1.18 -20.12 1.39
C ARG A 53 0.10 -20.66 0.47
N GLU A 54 0.15 -21.95 0.14
CA GLU A 54 -0.83 -22.70 -0.64
C GLU A 54 -2.21 -22.77 0.02
N LEU A 55 -2.29 -22.63 1.35
CA LEU A 55 -3.57 -22.53 2.07
C LEU A 55 -4.23 -21.15 1.91
N ILE A 56 -3.50 -20.15 1.41
CA ILE A 56 -4.07 -18.86 1.04
C ILE A 56 -4.76 -19.03 -0.32
N LYS A 57 -6.00 -19.50 -0.28
CA LYS A 57 -6.85 -19.47 -1.48
C LYS A 57 -6.95 -18.02 -1.97
N PRO A 58 -6.69 -17.75 -3.25
CA PRO A 58 -7.06 -16.47 -3.84
C PRO A 58 -8.55 -16.28 -3.56
N ALA A 59 -8.92 -15.18 -2.90
CA ALA A 59 -10.33 -14.85 -2.80
C ALA A 59 -10.88 -14.80 -4.22
N ALA A 60 -12.04 -15.44 -4.47
CA ALA A 60 -12.70 -15.34 -5.77
C ALA A 60 -12.76 -13.86 -6.17
N PRO A 61 -12.42 -13.51 -7.43
CA PRO A 61 -12.39 -12.12 -7.85
C PRO A 61 -13.76 -11.51 -7.58
N ARG A 62 -13.84 -10.66 -6.56
CA ARG A 62 -15.04 -9.85 -6.36
C ARG A 62 -15.10 -8.92 -7.55
N ALA A 63 -16.21 -8.89 -8.28
CA ALA A 63 -16.39 -7.99 -9.40
C ALA A 63 -16.00 -6.57 -8.97
N GLU A 64 -14.84 -6.12 -9.46
CA GLU A 64 -14.34 -4.79 -9.19
C GLU A 64 -15.08 -3.84 -10.14
N PRO A 65 -15.48 -2.64 -9.68
CA PRO A 65 -16.13 -1.69 -10.56
C PRO A 65 -15.13 -1.28 -11.64
N PRO A 66 -15.60 -0.78 -12.79
CA PRO A 66 -14.74 -0.17 -13.78
C PRO A 66 -13.80 0.84 -13.15
N LEU A 67 -12.53 0.83 -13.57
CA LEU A 67 -11.56 1.87 -13.20
C LEU A 67 -12.03 3.21 -13.78
N ALA A 68 -12.35 4.16 -12.90
CA ALA A 68 -12.73 5.52 -13.27
C ALA A 68 -11.55 6.47 -13.00
N PRO A 69 -10.89 7.00 -14.04
CA PRO A 69 -9.75 7.92 -13.87
C PRO A 69 -10.18 9.37 -13.62
N ARG A 70 -11.37 9.77 -14.09
CA ARG A 70 -11.86 11.14 -13.95
C ARG A 70 -12.43 11.36 -12.55
N GLY A 71 -11.78 12.22 -11.77
CA GLY A 71 -12.26 12.71 -10.48
C GLY A 71 -13.09 13.98 -10.63
N ARG A 72 -13.44 14.59 -9.51
CA ARG A 72 -14.12 15.91 -9.47
C ARG A 72 -13.14 17.06 -9.72
N VAL A 73 -11.91 16.92 -9.23
CA VAL A 73 -10.87 17.95 -9.26
C VAL A 73 -9.72 17.54 -10.17
N HIS A 74 -9.31 16.27 -10.11
CA HIS A 74 -8.18 15.77 -10.89
C HIS A 74 -8.58 14.67 -11.86
N ASP A 75 -8.06 14.75 -13.08
CA ASP A 75 -8.15 13.69 -14.07
C ASP A 75 -6.87 12.84 -14.04
N LEU A 76 -6.99 11.61 -13.54
CA LEU A 76 -5.84 10.71 -13.42
C LEU A 76 -5.35 10.21 -14.77
N ALA A 77 -6.19 10.16 -15.81
CA ALA A 77 -5.76 9.72 -17.14
C ALA A 77 -4.84 10.77 -17.76
N ASP A 78 -5.18 12.04 -17.63
CA ASP A 78 -4.35 13.18 -18.06
C ASP A 78 -3.01 13.20 -17.31
N ILE A 79 -3.05 13.13 -15.96
CA ILE A 79 -1.84 13.11 -15.13
C ILE A 79 -0.94 11.91 -15.50
N TYR A 80 -1.51 10.72 -15.59
CA TYR A 80 -0.77 9.51 -15.96
C TYR A 80 -0.15 9.62 -17.35
N GLY A 81 -0.92 10.05 -18.35
CA GLY A 81 -0.45 10.20 -19.73
C GLY A 81 0.73 11.17 -19.83
N ALA A 82 0.61 12.34 -19.22
CA ALA A 82 1.66 13.35 -19.19
C ALA A 82 2.95 12.82 -18.53
N ILE A 83 2.82 12.12 -17.40
CA ILE A 83 3.97 11.54 -16.69
C ILE A 83 4.60 10.40 -17.51
N ASN A 84 3.79 9.49 -18.07
CA ASN A 84 4.26 8.34 -18.83
C ASN A 84 5.05 8.77 -20.06
N ALA A 85 4.55 9.76 -20.80
CA ALA A 85 5.22 10.31 -21.96
C ALA A 85 6.54 10.99 -21.57
N ARG A 86 6.52 11.84 -20.54
CA ARG A 86 7.68 12.66 -20.17
C ARG A 86 8.81 11.88 -19.50
N TRP A 87 8.48 10.89 -18.67
CA TRP A 87 9.47 10.26 -17.79
C TRP A 87 9.73 8.78 -18.07
N PHE A 88 8.82 8.13 -18.79
CA PHE A 88 8.88 6.69 -19.01
C PHE A 88 8.83 6.30 -20.49
N GLY A 89 8.86 7.27 -21.41
CA GLY A 89 8.81 7.00 -22.86
C GLY A 89 7.58 6.18 -23.27
N ASN A 90 6.45 6.36 -22.58
CA ASN A 90 5.22 5.58 -22.75
C ASN A 90 5.34 4.07 -22.46
N GLN A 91 6.36 3.63 -21.72
CA GLN A 91 6.57 2.21 -21.43
C GLN A 91 5.72 1.68 -20.26
N ILE A 92 5.14 2.54 -19.43
CA ILE A 92 4.22 2.09 -18.39
C ILE A 92 2.89 1.70 -19.04
N GLN A 93 2.44 0.48 -18.78
CA GLN A 93 1.24 -0.12 -19.39
C GLN A 93 0.09 -0.26 -18.38
N ALA A 94 0.20 0.46 -17.27
CA ALA A 94 -0.73 0.36 -16.17
C ALA A 94 -2.05 1.06 -16.50
N ARG A 95 -3.15 0.49 -16.02
CA ARG A 95 -4.46 1.17 -15.99
C ARG A 95 -4.58 1.91 -14.68
N ILE A 96 -5.01 3.18 -14.71
CA ILE A 96 -5.13 4.02 -13.52
C ILE A 96 -6.58 4.42 -13.23
N GLY A 97 -6.90 4.60 -11.96
CA GLY A 97 -8.12 5.27 -11.56
C GLY A 97 -8.28 5.40 -10.05
N TRP A 98 -9.41 5.97 -9.65
CA TRP A 98 -9.70 6.22 -8.24
C TRP A 98 -10.06 4.92 -7.50
N GLY A 99 -9.56 4.81 -6.28
CA GLY A 99 -9.97 3.78 -5.32
C GLY A 99 -11.37 4.05 -4.76
N ARG A 100 -11.90 3.10 -4.00
CA ARG A 100 -13.21 3.25 -3.34
C ARG A 100 -13.08 4.08 -2.07
N ARG A 101 -14.02 5.00 -1.83
CA ARG A 101 -14.19 5.61 -0.52
C ARG A 101 -14.64 4.50 0.44
N SER A 102 -13.85 4.24 1.47
CA SER A 102 -14.27 3.36 2.55
C SER A 102 -14.99 4.20 3.59
N ALA A 103 -16.23 3.83 3.91
CA ALA A 103 -16.94 4.35 5.06
C ALA A 103 -16.16 3.97 6.33
N GLY A 104 -15.69 4.96 7.09
CA GLY A 104 -15.24 4.68 8.46
C GLY A 104 -14.09 5.54 9.01
N GLY A 105 -14.30 5.95 10.27
CA GLY A 105 -13.35 5.97 11.37
C GLY A 105 -12.17 6.95 11.32
N ARG A 106 -11.72 7.40 12.50
CA ARG A 106 -10.47 8.17 12.63
C ARG A 106 -9.29 7.28 12.27
N ARG A 107 -8.57 7.62 11.19
CA ARG A 107 -7.37 6.89 10.75
C ARG A 107 -6.11 7.58 11.27
N ARG A 108 -5.07 6.78 11.56
CA ARG A 108 -3.73 7.26 11.93
C ARG A 108 -2.77 7.34 10.75
N SER A 109 -3.09 6.65 9.66
CA SER A 109 -2.32 6.64 8.42
C SER A 109 -3.25 6.45 7.22
N ILE A 110 -2.76 6.82 6.04
CA ILE A 110 -3.44 6.68 4.76
C ILE A 110 -2.45 6.18 3.72
N LYS A 111 -2.87 5.21 2.91
CA LYS A 111 -2.13 4.82 1.70
C LYS A 111 -2.67 5.67 0.55
N MET A 112 -1.80 6.48 -0.06
CA MET A 112 -2.21 7.46 -1.08
C MET A 112 -2.41 6.82 -2.45
N GLY A 113 -1.67 5.75 -2.74
CA GLY A 113 -1.78 4.98 -3.96
C GLY A 113 -1.44 3.50 -3.72
N VAL A 114 -1.72 2.67 -4.72
CA VAL A 114 -1.22 1.31 -4.80
C VAL A 114 -1.12 0.86 -6.25
N TYR A 115 0.01 0.25 -6.59
CA TYR A 115 0.20 -0.57 -7.78
C TYR A 115 -0.08 -2.05 -7.51
N PHE A 116 -0.95 -2.66 -8.32
CA PHE A 116 -1.23 -4.09 -8.33
C PHE A 116 -0.50 -4.74 -9.51
N HIS A 117 0.51 -5.56 -9.23
CA HIS A 117 1.35 -6.17 -10.25
C HIS A 117 0.58 -7.14 -11.16
N ASP A 118 -0.26 -8.00 -10.59
CA ASP A 118 -0.95 -9.08 -11.30
C ASP A 118 -1.80 -8.58 -12.48
N HIS A 119 -2.34 -7.37 -12.37
CA HIS A 119 -3.22 -6.78 -13.37
C HIS A 119 -2.72 -5.44 -13.93
N ARG A 120 -1.54 -4.98 -13.49
CA ARG A 120 -0.97 -3.66 -13.82
C ARG A 120 -1.97 -2.53 -13.58
N ILE A 121 -2.50 -2.47 -12.37
CA ILE A 121 -3.50 -1.46 -11.98
C ILE A 121 -2.91 -0.50 -10.96
N ILE A 122 -3.01 0.79 -11.23
CA ILE A 122 -2.78 1.86 -10.25
C ILE A 122 -4.12 2.30 -9.68
N ARG A 123 -4.23 2.31 -8.34
CA ARG A 123 -5.36 2.94 -7.64
C ARG A 123 -4.88 4.09 -6.76
N ILE A 124 -5.41 5.28 -6.99
CA ILE A 124 -5.14 6.46 -6.17
C ILE A 124 -6.28 6.64 -5.16
N HIS A 125 -5.95 6.98 -3.93
CA HIS A 125 -6.96 7.13 -2.87
C HIS A 125 -7.85 8.36 -3.17
N PRO A 126 -9.19 8.23 -3.09
CA PRO A 126 -10.13 9.32 -3.42
C PRO A 126 -10.12 10.52 -2.46
N ALA A 127 -9.20 10.53 -1.49
CA ALA A 127 -8.95 11.69 -0.62
C ALA A 127 -8.02 12.70 -1.29
N LEU A 128 -7.32 12.29 -2.36
CA LEU A 128 -6.50 13.17 -3.18
C LEU A 128 -7.35 13.95 -4.21
N ASP A 129 -8.63 13.61 -4.41
CA ASP A 129 -9.56 14.30 -5.31
C ASP A 129 -10.32 15.42 -4.56
N ASP A 130 -9.59 16.45 -4.15
CA ASP A 130 -10.04 17.57 -3.33
C ASP A 130 -9.24 18.83 -3.73
N GLU A 131 -9.90 19.99 -3.83
CA GLU A 131 -9.29 21.24 -4.32
C GLU A 131 -8.11 21.72 -3.46
N ARG A 132 -8.07 21.32 -2.18
CA ARG A 132 -6.96 21.64 -1.27
C ARG A 132 -5.73 20.77 -1.54
N VAL A 133 -5.88 19.70 -2.31
CA VAL A 133 -4.79 18.83 -2.73
C VAL A 133 -4.27 19.37 -4.07
N PRO A 134 -3.02 19.87 -4.11
CA PRO A 134 -2.53 20.48 -5.33
C PRO A 134 -2.16 19.40 -6.36
N ARG A 135 -2.35 19.71 -7.65
CA ARG A 135 -2.05 18.78 -8.75
C ARG A 135 -0.65 18.17 -8.69
N TYR A 136 0.39 18.95 -8.39
CA TYR A 136 1.77 18.46 -8.32
C TYR A 136 1.96 17.35 -7.25
N PHE A 137 1.13 17.34 -6.21
CA PHE A 137 1.17 16.30 -5.19
C PHE A 137 0.58 15.00 -5.72
N VAL A 138 -0.56 15.09 -6.41
CA VAL A 138 -1.18 13.95 -7.10
C VAL A 138 -0.23 13.38 -8.15
N GLU A 139 0.43 14.23 -8.93
CA GLU A 139 1.45 13.84 -9.90
C GLU A 139 2.60 13.06 -9.24
N MET A 140 3.12 13.50 -8.09
CA MET A 140 4.15 12.76 -7.36
C MET A 140 3.67 11.38 -6.91
N VAL A 141 2.45 11.27 -6.39
CA VAL A 141 1.88 9.97 -5.99
C VAL A 141 1.68 9.06 -7.21
N VAL A 142 1.20 9.59 -8.34
CA VAL A 142 1.06 8.81 -9.58
C VAL A 142 2.43 8.33 -10.08
N PHE A 143 3.44 9.22 -10.09
CA PHE A 143 4.81 8.87 -10.44
C PHE A 143 5.36 7.75 -9.54
N HIS A 144 5.17 7.85 -8.22
CA HIS A 144 5.52 6.80 -7.26
C HIS A 144 4.87 5.46 -7.62
N GLU A 145 3.57 5.46 -7.92
CA GLU A 145 2.88 4.22 -8.25
C GLU A 145 3.34 3.62 -9.59
N MET A 146 3.73 4.46 -10.55
CA MET A 146 4.29 4.02 -11.84
C MET A 146 5.68 3.39 -11.67
N LEU A 147 6.51 3.88 -10.73
CA LEU A 147 7.81 3.31 -10.43
C LEU A 147 7.73 1.84 -10.00
N HIS A 148 6.64 1.40 -9.37
CA HIS A 148 6.47 -0.02 -8.99
C HIS A 148 6.44 -0.96 -10.19
N GLN A 149 6.10 -0.50 -11.40
CA GLN A 149 6.21 -1.34 -12.59
C GLN A 149 7.68 -1.57 -12.98
N ILE A 150 8.54 -0.56 -12.83
CA ILE A 150 9.96 -0.61 -13.20
C ILE A 150 10.78 -1.33 -12.10
N PHE A 151 10.42 -1.08 -10.85
CA PHE A 151 11.13 -1.58 -9.68
C PHE A 151 10.19 -2.49 -8.87
N PRO A 152 9.96 -3.74 -9.32
CA PRO A 152 9.13 -4.66 -8.58
C PRO A 152 9.75 -4.98 -7.21
N PRO A 153 8.93 -5.26 -6.18
CA PRO A 153 9.41 -5.64 -4.86
C PRO A 153 10.33 -6.85 -4.93
N SER A 154 11.51 -6.75 -4.33
CA SER A 154 12.46 -7.85 -4.18
C SER A 154 12.36 -8.50 -2.81
N ALA A 155 12.95 -9.69 -2.65
CA ALA A 155 13.17 -10.33 -1.35
C ALA A 155 14.65 -10.70 -1.24
N ASP A 156 15.23 -10.56 -0.05
CA ASP A 156 16.57 -11.08 0.24
C ASP A 156 16.53 -12.59 0.54
N ASP A 157 17.70 -13.19 0.79
CA ASP A 157 17.85 -14.63 1.08
C ASP A 157 17.08 -15.06 2.35
N ASP A 158 16.88 -14.13 3.29
CA ASP A 158 16.05 -14.32 4.49
C ASP A 158 14.53 -14.26 4.17
N GLY A 159 14.16 -13.91 2.93
CA GLY A 159 12.77 -13.73 2.48
C GLY A 159 12.15 -12.39 2.89
N ARG A 160 12.94 -11.44 3.38
CA ARG A 160 12.46 -10.11 3.75
C ARG A 160 12.17 -9.29 2.50
N ARG A 161 10.90 -8.96 2.32
CA ARG A 161 10.43 -8.18 1.17
C ARG A 161 10.82 -6.70 1.26
N THR A 162 11.51 -6.19 0.25
CA THR A 162 11.83 -4.78 0.05
C THR A 162 11.01 -4.22 -1.10
N VAL A 163 10.05 -3.35 -0.77
CA VAL A 163 9.18 -2.71 -1.77
C VAL A 163 9.85 -1.48 -2.40
N HIS A 164 10.59 -0.72 -1.61
CA HIS A 164 11.28 0.50 -2.05
C HIS A 164 12.79 0.32 -1.88
N GLY A 165 13.46 -0.25 -2.87
CA GLY A 165 14.92 -0.41 -2.88
C GLY A 165 15.67 0.92 -3.04
N PRO A 166 17.01 0.92 -2.96
CA PRO A 166 17.84 2.11 -3.20
C PRO A 166 17.56 2.76 -4.56
N GLU A 167 17.46 1.95 -5.62
CA GLU A 167 17.18 2.39 -7.00
C GLU A 167 15.80 3.03 -7.11
N PHE A 168 14.76 2.41 -6.53
CA PHE A 168 13.42 2.99 -6.44
C PHE A 168 13.48 4.39 -5.83
N ARG A 169 14.12 4.52 -4.65
CA ARG A 169 14.18 5.80 -3.94
C ARG A 169 15.00 6.85 -4.70
N ALA A 170 16.04 6.43 -5.42
CA ALA A 170 16.82 7.32 -6.27
C ALA A 170 16.00 7.81 -7.46
N ALA A 171 15.24 6.92 -8.11
CA ALA A 171 14.34 7.28 -9.20
C ALA A 171 13.22 8.22 -8.72
N GLU A 172 12.62 7.94 -7.55
CA GLU A 172 11.59 8.78 -6.94
C GLU A 172 12.09 10.21 -6.69
N ARG A 173 13.30 10.37 -6.15
CA ARG A 173 13.91 11.69 -5.90
C ARG A 173 14.21 12.50 -7.16
N ARG A 174 14.28 11.87 -8.35
CA ARG A 174 14.49 12.58 -9.61
C ARG A 174 13.24 13.30 -10.10
N PHE A 175 12.06 13.02 -9.51
CA PHE A 175 10.85 13.74 -9.86
C PHE A 175 10.99 15.22 -9.45
N PRO A 176 10.84 16.20 -10.37
CA PRO A 176 11.09 17.61 -10.06
C PRO A 176 10.24 18.17 -8.92
N GLY A 177 9.03 17.62 -8.71
CA GLY A 177 8.14 18.00 -7.62
C GLY A 177 8.39 17.28 -6.30
N TYR A 178 9.41 16.42 -6.19
CA TYR A 178 9.60 15.51 -5.05
C TYR A 178 9.65 16.26 -3.71
N GLU A 179 10.60 17.18 -3.54
CA GLU A 179 10.77 17.89 -2.26
C GLU A 179 9.52 18.72 -1.90
N ARG A 180 8.93 19.39 -2.88
CA ARG A 180 7.69 20.16 -2.69
C ARG A 180 6.52 19.27 -2.25
N ALA A 181 6.38 18.10 -2.86
CA ALA A 181 5.34 17.12 -2.52
C ALA A 181 5.57 16.52 -1.13
N ARG A 182 6.81 16.19 -0.76
CA ARG A 182 7.16 15.71 0.59
C ARG A 182 6.88 16.76 1.67
N ALA A 183 7.19 18.02 1.39
CA ALA A 183 6.91 19.12 2.31
C ALA A 183 5.39 19.32 2.48
N TRP A 184 4.64 19.29 1.38
CA TRP A 184 3.18 19.40 1.41
C TRP A 184 2.53 18.25 2.19
N GLU A 185 2.97 17.00 1.96
CA GLU A 185 2.49 15.82 2.71
C GLU A 185 2.66 16.01 4.20
N LYS A 186 3.87 16.40 4.65
CA LYS A 186 4.17 16.60 6.07
C LYS A 186 3.27 17.64 6.71
N ALA A 187 2.98 18.74 6.01
CA ALA A 187 2.13 19.81 6.52
C ALA A 187 0.62 19.46 6.49
N HIS A 188 0.17 18.69 5.49
CA HIS A 188 -1.25 18.52 5.18
C HIS A 188 -1.80 17.10 5.37
N LEU A 189 -1.01 16.17 5.93
CA LEU A 189 -1.46 14.80 6.18
C LEU A 189 -2.80 14.73 6.94
N HIS A 190 -3.03 15.67 7.86
CA HIS A 190 -4.27 15.76 8.62
C HIS A 190 -5.51 15.98 7.74
N LEU A 191 -5.40 16.67 6.60
CA LEU A 191 -6.50 16.84 5.62
C LEU A 191 -6.91 15.50 5.03
N LEU A 192 -5.92 14.68 4.67
CA LEU A 192 -6.12 13.37 4.07
C LEU A 192 -6.68 12.34 5.06
N LEU A 193 -6.37 12.49 6.35
CA LEU A 193 -6.86 11.62 7.44
C LEU A 193 -8.26 11.98 7.94
N ARG A 194 -8.73 13.22 7.70
CA ARG A 194 -9.98 13.77 8.24
C ARG A 194 -11.20 13.64 7.33
N GLN A 195 -11.05 13.12 6.11
CA GLN A 195 -12.17 12.95 5.18
C GLN A 195 -13.22 11.98 5.79
N ARG A 196 -14.23 12.56 6.45
CA ARG A 196 -15.47 11.89 6.85
C ARG A 196 -16.28 11.71 5.57
N SER A 197 -16.66 10.48 5.29
CA SER A 197 -17.65 10.11 4.27
C SER A 197 -18.95 10.89 4.45
#